data_AF-A0A7X3Y2V0-F1
#
_entry.id   AF-A0A7X3Y2V0-F1
#
_cell.length_a   1.000
_cell.length_b   1.000
_cell.length_c   1.000
_cell.angle_alpha   90.00
_cell.angle_beta   90.00
_cell.angle_gamma   90.00
#
_symmetry.space_group_name_H-M   'P 1'
#
loop_
_entity.id
_entity.type
_entity.pdbx_description
1 polymer ?
#
loop_
_entity_poly.entity_id
_entity_poly.type
_entity_poly.pdbx_seq_one_letter_code
_entity_poly.pdbx_strand_id
1 'polypeptide(L)'
;MRPTLMAIRTVQGRTPVIHPTAWVADTAYLMGDIEVHEGASIWPGAVLRAEGGRIVIRRNAAVLERAVIHGGGVGAISSTTEIGEGAHVGVGAMVHSMGVGRFTRVGDNATVLEAATVGEWCWIEPRAVVLPRGVIPHYSRVSGIPGIAIRTINDFEQRILSVQGHNTNARAAEHRAAEADGGSSMIRPFNGKAPTIHPTAWVSEAAYVVGDVEIGAQCTIFPGAVLRGDRGKIVIGDRTNVQDNAVVHANGDITIGTDNTLGHAVTFHGRSLGNHSLIGNNSTVSEGAEVGDFCVVAAGGAVAPYAIIPDDSFAAGVPTEVLWQTEPARRAQMEESGGAYYARLAEAYQAQGLGSWPPGENPPS
;
A
#
# COMPACT_ATOMS: atom_id res chain seq x y z
N MET A 1 25.45 5.85 -16.19
CA MET A 1 24.02 5.70 -16.55
C MET A 1 23.48 4.50 -15.79
N ARG A 2 22.66 4.70 -14.75
CA ARG A 2 21.89 3.58 -14.19
C ARG A 2 20.82 3.21 -15.23
N PRO A 3 20.64 1.93 -15.59
CA PRO A 3 19.60 1.56 -16.54
C PRO A 3 18.26 1.94 -15.93
N THR A 4 17.45 2.71 -16.67
CA THR A 4 16.04 2.93 -16.38
C THR A 4 15.41 1.55 -16.24
N LEU A 5 15.06 1.19 -15.02
CA LEU A 5 14.61 -0.15 -14.66
C LEU A 5 13.14 -0.31 -15.06
N MET A 6 12.78 0.01 -16.30
CA MET A 6 11.46 -0.33 -16.82
C MET A 6 11.33 -1.84 -16.75
N ALA A 7 10.59 -2.32 -15.76
CA ALA A 7 10.42 -3.73 -15.44
C ALA A 7 9.30 -4.36 -16.27
N ILE A 8 9.21 -3.97 -17.55
CA ILE A 8 8.38 -4.60 -18.56
C ILE A 8 9.21 -5.72 -19.21
N ARG A 9 8.70 -6.95 -19.22
CA ARG A 9 9.42 -8.13 -19.73
C ARG A 9 8.57 -8.95 -20.70
N THR A 10 9.15 -9.27 -21.85
CA THR A 10 8.56 -10.19 -22.84
C THR A 10 8.75 -11.63 -22.38
N VAL A 11 7.68 -12.43 -22.41
CA VAL A 11 7.70 -13.86 -22.09
C VAL A 11 6.85 -14.61 -23.09
N GLN A 12 7.31 -15.77 -23.57
CA GLN A 12 6.58 -16.61 -24.52
C GLN A 12 6.09 -15.83 -25.77
N GLY A 13 6.87 -14.84 -26.23
CA GLY A 13 6.53 -14.00 -27.37
C GLY A 13 5.46 -12.93 -27.10
N ARG A 14 5.03 -12.75 -25.84
CA ARG A 14 4.07 -11.73 -25.42
C ARG A 14 4.74 -10.66 -24.58
N THR A 15 4.49 -9.41 -24.94
CA THR A 15 5.00 -8.21 -24.24
C THR A 15 3.80 -7.43 -23.73
N PRO A 16 3.85 -6.88 -22.51
CA PRO A 16 2.81 -5.99 -22.01
C PRO A 16 2.51 -4.84 -22.99
N VAL A 17 1.24 -4.63 -23.30
CA VAL A 17 0.75 -3.52 -24.14
C VAL A 17 0.13 -2.48 -23.22
N ILE A 18 0.69 -1.27 -23.22
CA ILE A 18 0.28 -0.18 -22.34
C ILE A 18 -0.31 0.94 -23.19
N HIS A 19 -1.56 1.32 -22.90
CA HIS A 19 -2.20 2.45 -23.57
C HIS A 19 -1.45 3.76 -23.28
N PRO A 20 -1.32 4.70 -24.24
CA PRO A 20 -0.55 5.95 -24.05
C PRO A 20 -1.01 6.82 -22.88
N THR A 21 -2.29 6.71 -22.49
CA THR A 21 -2.86 7.44 -21.35
C THR A 21 -2.83 6.66 -20.04
N ALA A 22 -2.33 5.42 -20.03
CA ALA A 22 -2.13 4.63 -18.82
C ALA A 22 -0.79 4.93 -18.15
N TRP A 23 -0.73 4.90 -16.82
CA TRP A 23 0.49 5.18 -16.06
C TRP A 23 0.98 3.91 -15.38
N VAL A 24 2.30 3.70 -15.43
CA VAL A 24 2.96 2.57 -14.78
C VAL A 24 4.17 3.15 -14.07
N ALA A 25 4.20 3.03 -12.74
CA ALA A 25 5.31 3.48 -11.93
C ALA A 25 6.60 2.76 -12.33
N ASP A 26 7.74 3.45 -12.27
CA ASP A 26 9.07 2.90 -12.62
C ASP A 26 9.43 1.62 -11.83
N THR A 27 8.89 1.48 -10.62
CA THR A 27 9.16 0.34 -9.72
C THR A 27 8.16 -0.80 -9.87
N ALA A 28 7.13 -0.65 -10.72
CA ALA A 28 6.17 -1.72 -10.99
C ALA A 28 6.73 -2.74 -11.99
N TYR A 29 6.47 -4.03 -11.74
CA TYR A 29 6.97 -5.14 -12.55
C TYR A 29 5.85 -5.79 -13.37
N LEU A 30 5.96 -5.77 -14.70
CA LEU A 30 4.97 -6.32 -15.63
C LEU A 30 5.63 -7.33 -16.58
N MET A 31 5.09 -8.55 -16.66
CA MET A 31 5.70 -9.64 -17.44
C MET A 31 4.65 -10.53 -18.12
N GLY A 32 4.81 -10.75 -19.44
CA GLY A 32 3.96 -11.65 -20.24
C GLY A 32 2.79 -10.97 -20.96
N ASP A 33 1.67 -11.71 -21.15
CA ASP A 33 0.48 -11.25 -21.90
C ASP A 33 -0.41 -10.33 -21.04
N ILE A 34 -0.05 -9.05 -20.98
CA ILE A 34 -0.73 -8.04 -20.17
C ILE A 34 -1.23 -6.92 -21.10
N GLU A 35 -2.49 -6.50 -20.92
CA GLU A 35 -3.03 -5.31 -21.56
C GLU A 35 -3.48 -4.29 -20.50
N VAL A 36 -2.93 -3.08 -20.58
CA VAL A 36 -3.29 -1.96 -19.70
C VAL A 36 -4.01 -0.90 -20.53
N HIS A 37 -5.31 -0.72 -20.25
CA HIS A 37 -6.20 0.14 -21.03
C HIS A 37 -6.09 1.62 -20.67
N GLU A 38 -6.81 2.45 -21.44
CA GLU A 38 -6.91 3.90 -21.27
C GLU A 38 -7.17 4.33 -19.82
N GLY A 39 -6.36 5.28 -19.33
CA GLY A 39 -6.51 5.90 -18.01
C GLY A 39 -6.24 4.98 -16.82
N ALA A 40 -5.87 3.71 -17.04
CA ALA A 40 -5.50 2.82 -15.96
C ALA A 40 -4.16 3.20 -15.31
N SER A 41 -3.96 2.80 -14.06
CA SER A 41 -2.73 3.08 -13.31
C SER A 41 -2.18 1.85 -12.56
N ILE A 42 -0.86 1.66 -12.63
CA ILE A 42 -0.11 0.62 -11.90
C ILE A 42 0.91 1.32 -11.01
N TRP A 43 0.77 1.14 -9.70
CA TRP A 43 1.47 1.93 -8.67
C TRP A 43 2.77 1.26 -8.18
N PRO A 44 3.62 2.00 -7.44
CA PRO A 44 4.95 1.52 -7.04
C PRO A 44 5.00 0.12 -6.44
N GLY A 45 5.91 -0.71 -6.93
CA GLY A 45 6.13 -2.07 -6.45
C GLY A 45 5.03 -3.08 -6.77
N ALA A 46 3.98 -2.70 -7.51
CA ALA A 46 2.97 -3.65 -7.99
C ALA A 46 3.60 -4.69 -8.94
N VAL A 47 3.12 -5.93 -8.88
CA VAL A 47 3.65 -7.05 -9.67
C VAL A 47 2.53 -7.71 -10.46
N LEU A 48 2.63 -7.66 -11.79
CA LEU A 48 1.71 -8.30 -12.71
C LEU A 48 2.47 -9.37 -13.51
N ARG A 49 2.06 -10.63 -13.37
CA ARG A 49 2.67 -11.77 -14.08
C ARG A 49 1.63 -12.56 -14.85
N ALA A 50 1.79 -12.64 -16.16
CA ALA A 50 0.90 -13.33 -17.09
C ALA A 50 1.66 -14.39 -17.89
N GLU A 51 2.16 -15.42 -17.20
CA GLU A 51 2.91 -16.54 -17.78
C GLU A 51 1.95 -17.72 -18.00
N GLY A 52 1.50 -17.92 -19.24
CA GLY A 52 0.52 -18.97 -19.59
C GLY A 52 -0.96 -18.56 -19.54
N GLY A 53 -1.23 -17.32 -19.12
CA GLY A 53 -2.54 -16.68 -19.17
C GLY A 53 -2.43 -15.21 -19.57
N ARG A 54 -3.56 -14.51 -19.54
CA ARG A 54 -3.66 -13.09 -19.86
C ARG A 54 -4.08 -12.29 -18.63
N ILE A 55 -3.54 -11.08 -18.48
CA ILE A 55 -4.07 -10.07 -17.55
C ILE A 55 -4.62 -8.91 -18.38
N VAL A 56 -5.82 -8.44 -18.02
CA VAL A 56 -6.42 -7.25 -18.62
C VAL A 56 -6.77 -6.27 -17.50
N ILE A 57 -6.12 -5.11 -17.52
CA ILE A 57 -6.43 -3.98 -16.65
C ILE A 57 -7.28 -3.01 -17.45
N ARG A 58 -8.59 -2.95 -17.14
CA ARG A 58 -9.56 -2.19 -17.93
C ARG A 58 -9.43 -0.67 -17.70
N ARG A 59 -10.19 0.08 -18.49
CA ARG A 59 -10.24 1.54 -18.47
C ARG A 59 -10.39 2.06 -17.05
N ASN A 60 -9.59 3.04 -16.67
CA ASN A 60 -9.62 3.68 -15.35
C ASN A 60 -9.51 2.72 -14.15
N ALA A 61 -9.05 1.48 -14.35
CA ALA A 61 -8.74 0.60 -13.24
C ALA A 61 -7.41 1.00 -12.59
N ALA A 62 -7.29 0.80 -11.28
CA ALA A 62 -6.09 1.12 -10.53
C ALA A 62 -5.59 -0.10 -9.75
N VAL A 63 -4.30 -0.37 -9.86
CA VAL A 63 -3.58 -1.45 -9.16
C VAL A 63 -2.54 -0.81 -8.26
N LEU A 64 -2.85 -0.77 -6.95
CA LEU A 64 -2.09 0.00 -5.97
C LEU A 64 -0.75 -0.66 -5.59
N GLU A 65 -0.03 0.05 -4.73
CA GLU A 65 1.31 -0.28 -4.29
C GLU A 65 1.41 -1.73 -3.82
N ARG A 66 2.44 -2.44 -4.29
CA ARG A 66 2.70 -3.85 -3.93
C ARG A 66 1.57 -4.84 -4.24
N ALA A 67 0.50 -4.43 -4.92
CA ALA A 67 -0.55 -5.35 -5.32
C ALA A 67 0.02 -6.38 -6.30
N VAL A 68 -0.43 -7.62 -6.16
CA VAL A 68 0.01 -8.75 -6.98
C VAL A 68 -1.16 -9.24 -7.81
N ILE A 69 -0.97 -9.27 -9.12
CA ILE A 69 -1.95 -9.84 -10.06
C ILE A 69 -1.27 -10.95 -10.84
N HIS A 70 -1.86 -12.13 -10.79
CA HIS A 70 -1.37 -13.28 -11.53
C HIS A 70 -2.40 -13.76 -12.54
N GLY A 71 -1.97 -13.92 -13.79
CA GLY A 71 -2.75 -14.50 -14.87
C GLY A 71 -2.98 -16.00 -14.68
N GLY A 72 -4.06 -16.51 -15.26
CA GLY A 72 -4.39 -17.94 -15.25
C GLY A 72 -3.33 -18.80 -15.91
N GLY A 73 -2.61 -19.63 -15.14
CA GLY A 73 -1.67 -20.60 -15.71
C GLY A 73 -2.33 -21.77 -16.47
N VAL A 74 -1.51 -22.62 -17.07
CA VAL A 74 -1.95 -23.85 -17.75
C VAL A 74 -2.72 -24.75 -16.77
N GLY A 75 -4.00 -25.03 -17.06
CA GLY A 75 -4.90 -25.80 -16.19
C GLY A 75 -5.79 -24.97 -15.27
N ALA A 76 -5.69 -23.64 -15.29
CA ALA A 76 -6.62 -22.75 -14.59
C ALA A 76 -8.03 -22.75 -15.24
N ILE A 77 -9.06 -22.54 -14.41
CA ILE A 77 -10.48 -22.52 -14.83
C ILE A 77 -10.77 -21.33 -15.78
N SER A 78 -10.04 -20.22 -15.60
CA SER A 78 -10.00 -19.09 -16.53
C SER A 78 -8.55 -18.82 -16.93
N SER A 79 -8.31 -18.62 -18.22
CA SER A 79 -7.00 -18.20 -18.74
C SER A 79 -6.79 -16.68 -18.64
N THR A 80 -7.83 -15.90 -18.33
CA THR A 80 -7.75 -14.44 -18.26
C THR A 80 -8.10 -13.94 -16.86
N THR A 81 -7.23 -13.09 -16.32
CA THR A 81 -7.50 -12.28 -15.14
C THR A 81 -7.89 -10.88 -15.56
N GLU A 82 -9.09 -10.45 -15.22
CA GLU A 82 -9.61 -9.14 -15.62
C GLU A 82 -9.87 -8.28 -14.39
N ILE A 83 -9.29 -7.08 -14.38
CA ILE A 83 -9.64 -6.02 -13.43
C ILE A 83 -10.57 -5.05 -14.16
N GLY A 84 -11.84 -5.05 -13.77
CA GLY A 84 -12.92 -4.33 -14.43
C GLY A 84 -12.75 -2.81 -14.46
N GLU A 85 -13.52 -2.16 -15.34
CA GLU A 85 -13.50 -0.70 -15.48
C GLU A 85 -13.73 0.02 -14.15
N GLY A 86 -12.89 0.99 -13.84
CA GLY A 86 -12.97 1.76 -12.59
C GLY A 86 -12.71 0.94 -11.32
N ALA A 87 -12.35 -0.35 -11.43
CA ALA A 87 -12.04 -1.18 -10.27
C ALA A 87 -10.73 -0.76 -9.62
N HIS A 88 -10.62 -1.05 -8.33
CA HIS A 88 -9.52 -0.59 -7.49
C HIS A 88 -8.96 -1.77 -6.69
N VAL A 89 -7.75 -2.19 -7.02
CA VAL A 89 -7.02 -3.24 -6.30
C VAL A 89 -6.12 -2.57 -5.27
N GLY A 90 -6.45 -2.76 -3.99
CA GLY A 90 -5.81 -2.08 -2.86
C GLY A 90 -4.35 -2.45 -2.65
N VAL A 91 -3.70 -1.72 -1.74
CA VAL A 91 -2.28 -1.87 -1.42
C VAL A 91 -2.00 -3.28 -0.91
N GLY A 92 -1.00 -3.95 -1.49
CA GLY A 92 -0.61 -5.31 -1.10
C GLY A 92 -1.69 -6.38 -1.37
N ALA A 93 -2.79 -6.04 -2.03
CA ALA A 93 -3.84 -6.99 -2.35
C ALA A 93 -3.37 -8.00 -3.39
N MET A 94 -3.89 -9.23 -3.31
CA MET A 94 -3.55 -10.30 -4.23
C MET A 94 -4.79 -10.76 -5.01
N VAL A 95 -4.65 -10.80 -6.33
CA VAL A 95 -5.67 -11.26 -7.27
C VAL A 95 -5.08 -12.37 -8.14
N HIS A 96 -5.66 -13.56 -8.06
CA HIS A 96 -5.15 -14.73 -8.78
C HIS A 96 -6.20 -15.30 -9.74
N SER A 97 -5.91 -15.30 -11.05
CA SER A 97 -6.62 -16.09 -12.09
C SER A 97 -8.15 -15.94 -12.10
N MET A 98 -8.66 -14.72 -12.23
CA MET A 98 -10.10 -14.46 -12.09
C MET A 98 -10.61 -13.08 -12.60
N GLY A 99 -11.91 -12.80 -12.49
CA GLY A 99 -12.50 -11.49 -12.77
C GLY A 99 -12.87 -10.69 -11.52
N VAL A 100 -12.42 -9.43 -11.45
CA VAL A 100 -12.93 -8.39 -10.55
C VAL A 100 -13.85 -7.47 -11.36
N GLY A 101 -15.12 -7.38 -10.96
CA GLY A 101 -16.12 -6.58 -11.67
C GLY A 101 -15.82 -5.06 -11.70
N ARG A 102 -16.60 -4.35 -12.52
CA ARG A 102 -16.52 -2.88 -12.65
C ARG A 102 -16.83 -2.19 -11.32
N PHE A 103 -16.12 -1.08 -11.07
CA PHE A 103 -16.26 -0.26 -9.86
C PHE A 103 -16.20 -1.08 -8.56
N THR A 104 -15.46 -2.19 -8.58
CA THR A 104 -15.25 -3.03 -7.41
C THR A 104 -13.95 -2.65 -6.73
N ARG A 105 -13.99 -2.59 -5.39
CA ARG A 105 -12.80 -2.42 -4.56
C ARG A 105 -12.37 -3.76 -3.98
N VAL A 106 -11.13 -4.15 -4.26
CA VAL A 106 -10.39 -5.15 -3.49
C VAL A 106 -9.64 -4.41 -2.39
N GLY A 107 -9.97 -4.66 -1.12
CA GLY A 107 -9.40 -3.95 0.02
C GLY A 107 -7.88 -4.15 0.18
N ASP A 108 -7.25 -3.28 0.96
CA ASP A 108 -5.81 -3.36 1.21
C ASP A 108 -5.46 -4.68 1.92
N ASN A 109 -4.42 -5.35 1.44
CA ASN A 109 -3.99 -6.69 1.85
C ASN A 109 -5.09 -7.76 1.74
N ALA A 110 -6.20 -7.51 1.04
CA ALA A 110 -7.21 -8.52 0.75
C ALA A 110 -6.69 -9.51 -0.29
N THR A 111 -7.17 -10.75 -0.20
CA THR A 111 -6.79 -11.82 -1.11
C THR A 111 -8.03 -12.36 -1.79
N VAL A 112 -7.97 -12.47 -3.11
CA VAL A 112 -9.02 -13.14 -3.88
C VAL A 112 -8.34 -14.26 -4.69
N LEU A 113 -8.68 -15.49 -4.32
CA LEU A 113 -8.01 -16.71 -4.77
C LEU A 113 -8.56 -17.23 -6.10
N GLU A 114 -7.88 -18.24 -6.64
CA GLU A 114 -8.11 -18.75 -7.99
C GLU A 114 -9.56 -19.12 -8.29
N ALA A 115 -10.01 -18.73 -9.47
CA ALA A 115 -11.36 -18.99 -9.98
C ALA A 115 -12.50 -18.39 -9.15
N ALA A 116 -12.23 -17.51 -8.19
CA ALA A 116 -13.27 -16.76 -7.50
C ALA A 116 -13.81 -15.63 -8.39
N THR A 117 -15.12 -15.49 -8.53
CA THR A 117 -15.71 -14.40 -9.31
C THR A 117 -16.21 -13.31 -8.39
N VAL A 118 -15.73 -12.09 -8.57
CA VAL A 118 -16.23 -10.92 -7.84
C VAL A 118 -17.09 -10.08 -8.78
N GLY A 119 -18.36 -9.93 -8.43
CA GLY A 119 -19.30 -9.08 -9.15
C GLY A 119 -18.86 -7.61 -9.19
N GLU A 120 -19.63 -6.84 -9.93
CA GLU A 120 -19.51 -5.37 -10.02
C GLU A 120 -20.02 -4.70 -8.75
N TRP A 121 -19.50 -3.50 -8.48
CA TRP A 121 -19.88 -2.70 -7.31
C TRP A 121 -19.68 -3.43 -5.99
N CYS A 122 -18.67 -4.28 -5.89
CA CYS A 122 -18.36 -4.98 -4.65
C CYS A 122 -17.37 -4.18 -3.80
N TRP A 123 -17.52 -4.28 -2.49
CA TRP A 123 -16.58 -3.74 -1.51
C TRP A 123 -15.99 -4.90 -0.71
N ILE A 124 -14.79 -5.34 -1.07
CA ILE A 124 -14.03 -6.30 -0.28
C ILE A 124 -13.26 -5.52 0.77
N GLU A 125 -13.52 -5.82 2.04
CA GLU A 125 -12.85 -5.16 3.15
C GLU A 125 -11.35 -5.51 3.22
N PRO A 126 -10.52 -4.63 3.82
CA PRO A 126 -9.11 -4.93 4.02
C PRO A 126 -8.89 -6.29 4.68
N ARG A 127 -7.90 -7.02 4.18
CA ARG A 127 -7.52 -8.37 4.63
C ARG A 127 -8.59 -9.45 4.50
N ALA A 128 -9.75 -9.19 3.89
CA ALA A 128 -10.71 -10.25 3.62
C ALA A 128 -10.13 -11.27 2.61
N VAL A 129 -10.48 -12.55 2.76
CA VAL A 129 -9.99 -13.63 1.90
C VAL A 129 -11.13 -14.32 1.18
N VAL A 130 -11.32 -14.00 -0.10
CA VAL A 130 -12.28 -14.71 -0.94
C VAL A 130 -11.65 -16.03 -1.38
N LEU A 131 -12.28 -17.13 -0.97
CA LEU A 131 -11.80 -18.49 -1.21
C LEU A 131 -11.85 -18.89 -2.70
N PRO A 132 -11.07 -19.91 -3.10
CA PRO A 132 -11.08 -20.38 -4.47
C PRO A 132 -12.50 -20.77 -4.91
N ARG A 133 -12.88 -20.43 -6.14
CA ARG A 133 -14.24 -20.67 -6.70
C ARG A 133 -15.38 -19.97 -5.94
N GLY A 134 -15.06 -19.07 -5.01
CA GLY A 134 -16.06 -18.24 -4.34
C GLY A 134 -16.77 -17.34 -5.35
N VAL A 135 -18.09 -17.17 -5.20
CA VAL A 135 -18.86 -16.25 -6.04
C VAL A 135 -19.38 -15.14 -5.15
N ILE A 136 -18.86 -13.92 -5.35
CA ILE A 136 -19.33 -12.71 -4.67
C ILE A 136 -20.34 -12.02 -5.59
N PRO A 137 -21.63 -11.94 -5.21
CA PRO A 137 -22.65 -11.27 -6.01
C PRO A 137 -22.36 -9.78 -6.18
N HIS A 138 -22.92 -9.17 -7.22
CA HIS A 138 -22.89 -7.71 -7.39
C HIS A 138 -23.35 -6.96 -6.15
N TYR A 139 -22.82 -5.75 -5.94
CA TYR A 139 -23.21 -4.86 -4.83
C TYR A 139 -22.90 -5.43 -3.43
N SER A 140 -22.04 -6.45 -3.31
CA SER A 140 -21.75 -7.07 -2.02
C SER A 140 -20.67 -6.32 -1.24
N ARG A 141 -20.90 -6.13 0.06
CA ARG A 141 -19.82 -5.88 1.02
C ARG A 141 -19.33 -7.21 1.57
N VAL A 142 -18.03 -7.44 1.48
CA VAL A 142 -17.38 -8.71 1.85
C VAL A 142 -16.41 -8.49 2.99
N SER A 143 -16.47 -9.33 4.02
CA SER A 143 -15.61 -9.23 5.20
C SER A 143 -15.19 -10.61 5.70
N GLY A 144 -14.06 -10.64 6.41
CA GLY A 144 -13.59 -11.80 7.17
C GLY A 144 -12.67 -12.76 6.42
N ILE A 145 -12.27 -13.80 7.15
CA ILE A 145 -11.45 -14.93 6.70
C ILE A 145 -12.15 -16.21 7.18
N PRO A 146 -12.95 -16.88 6.34
CA PRO A 146 -13.18 -16.59 4.94
C PRO A 146 -14.03 -15.33 4.70
N GLY A 147 -13.78 -14.67 3.57
CA GLY A 147 -14.49 -13.51 3.10
C GLY A 147 -15.87 -13.89 2.60
N ILE A 148 -16.92 -13.43 3.30
CA ILE A 148 -18.32 -13.67 2.93
C ILE A 148 -19.05 -12.36 2.66
N ALA A 149 -20.04 -12.40 1.76
CA ALA A 149 -20.92 -11.25 1.53
C ALA A 149 -21.80 -11.04 2.78
N ILE A 150 -21.54 -9.97 3.52
CA ILE A 150 -22.20 -9.67 4.80
C ILE A 150 -23.46 -8.82 4.62
N ARG A 151 -23.51 -8.00 3.56
CA ARG A 151 -24.67 -7.17 3.19
C ARG A 151 -24.48 -6.56 1.80
N THR A 152 -25.53 -5.93 1.27
CA THR A 152 -25.43 -5.03 0.11
C THR A 152 -24.76 -3.71 0.51
N ILE A 153 -23.98 -3.12 -0.40
CA ILE A 153 -23.45 -1.77 -0.24
C ILE A 153 -24.53 -0.71 -0.45
N ASN A 154 -24.44 0.38 0.30
CA ASN A 154 -25.37 1.51 0.19
C ASN A 154 -24.93 2.53 -0.88
N ASP A 155 -25.80 3.50 -1.17
CA ASP A 155 -25.56 4.52 -2.19
C ASP A 155 -24.31 5.38 -1.94
N PHE A 156 -23.98 5.62 -0.66
CA PHE A 156 -22.78 6.35 -0.29
C PHE A 156 -21.52 5.56 -0.61
N GLU A 157 -21.50 4.26 -0.28
CA GLU A 157 -20.41 3.34 -0.63
C GLU A 157 -20.26 3.22 -2.16
N GLN A 158 -21.37 3.10 -2.90
CA GLN A 158 -21.34 3.11 -4.37
C GLN A 158 -20.77 4.42 -4.91
N ARG A 159 -21.14 5.57 -4.34
CA ARG A 159 -20.58 6.86 -4.74
C ARG A 159 -19.08 6.95 -4.47
N ILE A 160 -18.58 6.36 -3.38
CA ILE A 160 -17.14 6.26 -3.13
C ILE A 160 -16.48 5.41 -4.23
N LEU A 161 -17.04 4.23 -4.52
CA LEU A 161 -16.48 3.33 -5.53
C LEU A 161 -16.44 3.96 -6.94
N SER A 162 -17.44 4.77 -7.30
CA SER A 162 -17.48 5.41 -8.62
C SER A 162 -16.42 6.50 -8.81
N VAL A 163 -16.02 7.18 -7.73
CA VAL A 163 -15.02 8.26 -7.79
C VAL A 163 -13.62 7.80 -7.42
N GLN A 164 -13.46 6.68 -6.68
CA GLN A 164 -12.17 6.23 -6.18
C GLN A 164 -11.18 5.95 -7.31
N GLY A 165 -11.58 5.18 -8.32
CA GLY A 165 -10.74 4.92 -9.50
C GLY A 165 -10.37 6.21 -10.22
N HIS A 166 -11.34 7.09 -10.47
CA HIS A 166 -11.12 8.39 -11.13
C HIS A 166 -10.11 9.27 -10.35
N ASN A 167 -10.27 9.41 -9.04
CA ASN A 167 -9.39 10.21 -8.20
C ASN A 167 -7.96 9.65 -8.20
N THR A 168 -7.82 8.33 -8.06
CA THR A 168 -6.51 7.67 -8.13
C THR A 168 -5.86 7.88 -9.50
N ASN A 169 -6.59 7.74 -10.60
CA ASN A 169 -6.01 7.95 -11.94
C ASN A 169 -5.70 9.41 -12.26
N ALA A 170 -6.47 10.36 -11.70
CA ALA A 170 -6.12 11.77 -11.78
C ALA A 170 -4.76 12.04 -11.11
N ARG A 171 -4.48 11.42 -9.96
CA ARG A 171 -3.15 11.49 -9.33
C ARG A 171 -2.07 10.81 -10.16
N ALA A 172 -2.35 9.65 -10.75
CA ALA A 172 -1.41 8.96 -11.64
C ALA A 172 -1.01 9.83 -12.85
N ALA A 173 -1.93 10.66 -13.38
CA ALA A 173 -1.62 11.62 -14.43
C ALA A 173 -0.68 12.74 -13.96
N GLU A 174 -0.80 13.20 -12.71
CA GLU A 174 0.13 14.16 -12.10
C GLU A 174 1.52 13.54 -11.89
N HIS A 175 1.59 12.28 -11.46
CA HIS A 175 2.86 11.54 -11.36
C HIS A 175 3.55 11.41 -12.72
N ARG A 176 2.79 11.05 -13.77
CA ARG A 176 3.31 11.03 -15.15
C ARG A 176 3.92 12.37 -15.55
N ALA A 177 3.23 13.47 -15.23
CA ALA A 177 3.71 14.81 -15.55
C ALA A 177 5.01 15.12 -14.80
N ALA A 178 5.09 14.80 -13.51
CA ALA A 178 6.28 15.00 -12.70
C ALA A 178 7.48 14.13 -13.15
N GLU A 179 7.23 12.91 -13.64
CA GLU A 179 8.28 12.00 -14.13
C GLU A 179 8.89 12.44 -15.47
N ALA A 180 8.13 13.14 -16.31
CA ALA A 180 8.62 13.68 -17.58
C ALA A 180 9.73 14.73 -17.38
N ASP A 181 9.79 15.36 -16.21
CA ASP A 181 10.73 16.45 -15.89
C ASP A 181 12.09 15.96 -15.34
N GLY A 182 12.38 14.65 -15.36
CA GLY A 182 13.75 14.14 -15.44
C GLY A 182 14.42 13.57 -14.18
N GLY A 183 13.67 13.09 -13.18
CA GLY A 183 14.26 12.49 -11.97
C GLY A 183 13.89 11.01 -11.73
N SER A 184 14.82 10.08 -11.96
CA SER A 184 14.71 8.66 -11.53
C SER A 184 15.12 8.45 -10.06
N SER A 185 14.86 9.43 -9.19
CA SER A 185 15.17 9.33 -7.76
C SER A 185 14.04 8.61 -7.02
N MET A 186 14.38 7.75 -6.07
CA MET A 186 13.41 7.12 -5.18
C MET A 186 12.86 8.09 -4.13
N ILE A 187 13.60 9.17 -3.85
CA ILE A 187 13.18 10.31 -3.02
C ILE A 187 13.01 11.52 -3.95
N ARG A 188 11.79 12.04 -4.13
CA ARG A 188 11.52 13.06 -5.16
C ARG A 188 10.43 14.06 -4.77
N PRO A 189 10.49 15.30 -5.29
CA PRO A 189 9.40 16.25 -5.12
C PRO A 189 8.15 15.86 -5.91
N PHE A 190 7.00 16.40 -5.50
CA PHE A 190 5.73 16.29 -6.21
C PHE A 190 4.91 17.57 -6.01
N ASN A 191 4.39 18.16 -7.09
CA ASN A 191 3.61 19.40 -7.07
C ASN A 191 4.25 20.54 -6.22
N GLY A 192 5.58 20.71 -6.33
CA GLY A 192 6.33 21.75 -5.62
C GLY A 192 6.60 21.48 -4.13
N LYS A 193 6.30 20.26 -3.65
CA LYS A 193 6.61 19.80 -2.29
C LYS A 193 7.65 18.69 -2.34
N ALA A 194 8.70 18.82 -1.53
CA ALA A 194 9.76 17.83 -1.43
C ALA A 194 9.81 17.23 -0.02
N PRO A 195 10.21 15.95 0.12
CA PRO A 195 10.39 15.34 1.43
C PRO A 195 11.41 16.13 2.28
N THR A 196 11.07 16.40 3.54
CA THR A 196 11.96 16.97 4.54
C THR A 196 12.46 15.86 5.44
N ILE A 197 13.74 15.51 5.34
CA ILE A 197 14.32 14.34 6.03
C ILE A 197 15.35 14.84 7.04
N HIS A 198 15.17 14.52 8.32
CA HIS A 198 16.12 14.90 9.36
C HIS A 198 17.51 14.28 9.08
N PRO A 199 18.63 15.00 9.30
CA PRO A 199 19.98 14.50 8.96
C PRO A 199 20.42 13.20 9.65
N THR A 200 19.77 12.85 10.76
CA THR A 200 20.03 11.61 11.52
C THR A 200 19.08 10.47 11.15
N ALA A 201 18.09 10.71 10.29
CA ALA A 201 17.23 9.65 9.80
C ALA A 201 17.98 8.81 8.76
N TRP A 202 17.65 7.53 8.70
CA TRP A 202 18.17 6.62 7.69
C TRP A 202 17.05 6.19 6.75
N VAL A 203 17.27 6.38 5.45
CA VAL A 203 16.31 6.01 4.41
C VAL A 203 17.00 5.09 3.41
N SER A 204 16.45 3.88 3.26
CA SER A 204 16.94 2.92 2.28
C SER A 204 16.88 3.48 0.86
N GLU A 205 17.86 3.14 0.03
CA GLU A 205 17.87 3.40 -1.41
C GLU A 205 16.75 2.71 -2.19
N ALA A 206 16.10 1.71 -1.58
CA ALA A 206 14.96 1.02 -2.14
C ALA A 206 13.61 1.55 -1.63
N ALA A 207 13.59 2.57 -0.76
CA ALA A 207 12.35 3.18 -0.27
C ALA A 207 11.87 4.29 -1.21
N TYR A 208 10.58 4.29 -1.56
CA TYR A 208 9.96 5.32 -2.39
C TYR A 208 9.33 6.40 -1.50
N VAL A 209 9.84 7.64 -1.55
CA VAL A 209 9.37 8.76 -0.74
C VAL A 209 9.08 9.95 -1.64
N VAL A 210 7.83 10.42 -1.66
CA VAL A 210 7.41 11.48 -2.60
C VAL A 210 6.48 12.50 -1.96
N GLY A 211 6.64 13.78 -2.35
CA GLY A 211 5.73 14.86 -1.99
C GLY A 211 5.96 15.45 -0.60
N ASP A 212 4.87 15.85 0.07
CA ASP A 212 4.87 16.53 1.37
C ASP A 212 5.02 15.51 2.52
N VAL A 213 6.25 15.04 2.71
CA VAL A 213 6.62 14.05 3.74
C VAL A 213 7.68 14.63 4.66
N GLU A 214 7.44 14.60 5.96
CA GLU A 214 8.38 15.02 7.01
C GLU A 214 8.81 13.82 7.85
N ILE A 215 10.12 13.57 7.90
CA ILE A 215 10.74 12.44 8.61
C ILE A 215 11.61 12.99 9.75
N GLY A 216 11.22 12.69 10.99
CA GLY A 216 11.89 13.10 12.22
C GLY A 216 13.27 12.47 12.44
N ALA A 217 13.91 12.87 13.55
CA ALA A 217 15.26 12.46 13.90
C ALA A 217 15.33 10.95 14.20
N GLN A 218 16.41 10.30 13.75
CA GLN A 218 16.68 8.87 14.00
C GLN A 218 15.57 7.92 13.51
N CYS A 219 14.66 8.39 12.66
CA CYS A 219 13.70 7.54 11.98
C CYS A 219 14.42 6.59 11.02
N THR A 220 13.81 5.43 10.78
CA THR A 220 14.36 4.43 9.86
C THR A 220 13.31 3.98 8.87
N ILE A 221 13.56 4.21 7.58
CA ILE A 221 12.68 3.84 6.47
C ILE A 221 13.34 2.71 5.68
N PHE A 222 12.78 1.51 5.80
CA PHE A 222 13.38 0.27 5.31
C PHE A 222 13.11 -0.02 3.83
N PRO A 223 13.84 -0.98 3.23
CA PRO A 223 13.70 -1.32 1.82
C PRO A 223 12.27 -1.61 1.38
N GLY A 224 11.88 -1.09 0.21
CA GLY A 224 10.55 -1.28 -0.37
C GLY A 224 9.43 -0.52 0.32
N ALA A 225 9.69 0.24 1.39
CA ALA A 225 8.70 1.11 1.99
C ALA A 225 8.26 2.21 1.01
N VAL A 226 6.98 2.58 1.04
CA VAL A 226 6.39 3.61 0.18
C VAL A 226 5.70 4.67 1.03
N LEU A 227 6.21 5.90 1.02
CA LEU A 227 5.64 7.06 1.71
C LEU A 227 5.22 8.08 0.66
N ARG A 228 3.92 8.34 0.54
CA ARG A 228 3.38 9.16 -0.54
C ARG A 228 2.53 10.30 0.00
N GLY A 229 3.16 11.46 0.18
CA GLY A 229 2.54 12.72 0.60
C GLY A 229 2.01 13.54 -0.58
N ASP A 230 1.27 12.90 -1.49
CA ASP A 230 0.73 13.53 -2.71
C ASP A 230 -0.76 13.91 -2.62
N ARG A 231 -1.44 13.47 -1.56
CA ARG A 231 -2.85 13.77 -1.24
C ARG A 231 -3.03 14.52 0.09
N GLY A 232 -1.94 14.74 0.81
CA GLY A 232 -1.90 15.37 2.13
C GLY A 232 -0.49 15.25 2.71
N LYS A 233 -0.24 15.95 3.81
CA LYS A 233 1.06 15.92 4.49
C LYS A 233 1.21 14.64 5.30
N ILE A 234 2.37 14.00 5.24
CA ILE A 234 2.75 12.91 6.13
C ILE A 234 3.80 13.42 7.11
N VAL A 235 3.54 13.30 8.41
CA VAL A 235 4.51 13.62 9.47
C VAL A 235 4.85 12.34 10.24
N ILE A 236 6.14 12.04 10.34
CA ILE A 236 6.67 10.91 11.12
C ILE A 236 7.57 11.45 12.22
N GLY A 237 7.15 11.26 13.47
CA GLY A 237 7.89 11.67 14.67
C GLY A 237 9.15 10.84 14.92
N ASP A 238 10.02 11.36 15.77
CA ASP A 238 11.39 10.86 15.97
C ASP A 238 11.44 9.37 16.34
N ARG A 239 12.54 8.72 15.99
CA ARG A 239 12.84 7.30 16.28
C ARG A 239 11.75 6.32 15.83
N THR A 240 10.82 6.74 14.97
CA THR A 240 9.84 5.83 14.38
C THR A 240 10.47 5.02 13.25
N ASN A 241 10.19 3.73 13.23
CA ASN A 241 10.63 2.84 12.16
C ASN A 241 9.46 2.41 11.26
N VAL A 242 9.65 2.56 9.95
CA VAL A 242 8.75 2.12 8.89
C VAL A 242 9.44 0.98 8.16
N GLN A 243 9.06 -0.24 8.50
CA GLN A 243 9.79 -1.45 8.10
C GLN A 243 9.53 -1.84 6.65
N ASP A 244 10.20 -2.92 6.23
CA ASP A 244 10.25 -3.37 4.85
C ASP A 244 8.86 -3.45 4.24
N ASN A 245 8.71 -2.88 3.05
CA ASN A 245 7.47 -2.91 2.30
C ASN A 245 6.24 -2.28 2.97
N ALA A 246 6.39 -1.54 4.07
CA ALA A 246 5.28 -0.79 4.64
C ALA A 246 4.87 0.37 3.72
N VAL A 247 3.58 0.67 3.65
CA VAL A 247 3.03 1.75 2.82
C VAL A 247 2.32 2.74 3.71
N VAL A 248 2.65 4.02 3.58
CA VAL A 248 2.04 5.14 4.31
C VAL A 248 1.49 6.14 3.29
N HIS A 249 0.18 6.28 3.24
CA HIS A 249 -0.54 7.12 2.28
C HIS A 249 -2.01 7.28 2.71
N ALA A 250 -2.64 8.45 2.56
CA ALA A 250 -4.06 8.60 2.89
C ALA A 250 -4.70 9.69 2.03
N ASN A 251 -6.02 9.82 2.08
CA ASN A 251 -6.74 10.92 1.43
C ASN A 251 -6.83 12.16 2.35
N GLY A 252 -5.70 12.57 2.91
CA GLY A 252 -5.58 13.66 3.86
C GLY A 252 -4.26 13.61 4.62
N ASP A 253 -4.14 14.45 5.66
CA ASP A 253 -2.93 14.51 6.47
C ASP A 253 -2.82 13.28 7.41
N ILE A 254 -1.59 12.78 7.56
CA ILE A 254 -1.22 11.69 8.46
C ILE A 254 -0.24 12.22 9.49
N THR A 255 -0.50 11.95 10.77
CA THR A 255 0.46 12.20 11.86
C THR A 255 0.80 10.89 12.56
N ILE A 256 2.05 10.47 12.46
CA ILE A 256 2.60 9.34 13.21
C ILE A 256 3.55 9.91 14.26
N GLY A 257 3.32 9.60 15.53
CA GLY A 257 4.13 10.09 16.65
C GLY A 257 5.53 9.47 16.73
N THR A 258 6.10 9.53 17.92
CA THR A 258 7.50 9.18 18.22
C THR A 258 7.63 7.73 18.70
N ASP A 259 8.79 7.11 18.47
CA ASP A 259 9.15 5.77 18.94
C ASP A 259 8.15 4.66 18.52
N ASN A 260 7.49 4.84 17.37
CA ASN A 260 6.58 3.85 16.84
C ASN A 260 7.31 2.79 16.01
N THR A 261 6.67 1.64 15.91
CA THR A 261 7.03 0.58 14.97
C THR A 261 5.87 0.30 14.03
N LEU A 262 6.05 0.62 12.74
CA LEU A 262 5.21 0.12 11.66
C LEU A 262 5.91 -1.12 11.09
N GLY A 263 5.41 -2.29 11.46
CA GLY A 263 5.97 -3.58 11.10
C GLY A 263 6.04 -3.83 9.58
N HIS A 264 6.75 -4.90 9.20
CA HIS A 264 6.91 -5.24 7.78
C HIS A 264 5.56 -5.38 7.08
N ALA A 265 5.45 -4.82 5.87
CA ALA A 265 4.25 -4.85 5.03
C ALA A 265 2.99 -4.24 5.68
N VAL A 266 3.13 -3.37 6.69
CA VAL A 266 1.98 -2.59 7.22
C VAL A 266 1.45 -1.66 6.13
N THR A 267 0.13 -1.60 5.99
CA THR A 267 -0.54 -0.57 5.20
C THR A 267 -1.17 0.43 6.16
N PHE A 268 -0.64 1.66 6.19
CA PHE A 268 -1.12 2.74 7.03
C PHE A 268 -1.82 3.81 6.18
N HIS A 269 -3.15 3.73 6.16
CA HIS A 269 -4.05 4.73 5.60
C HIS A 269 -4.79 5.52 6.69
N GLY A 270 -4.42 5.33 7.96
CA GLY A 270 -5.03 6.01 9.11
C GLY A 270 -4.75 7.50 9.14
N ARG A 271 -5.50 8.21 9.99
CA ARG A 271 -5.32 9.64 10.25
C ARG A 271 -4.18 9.90 11.23
N SER A 272 -4.10 9.11 12.29
CA SER A 272 -3.07 9.30 13.31
C SER A 272 -2.64 8.01 14.00
N LEU A 273 -1.38 8.01 14.43
CA LEU A 273 -0.80 7.06 15.36
C LEU A 273 -0.12 7.88 16.47
N GLY A 274 -0.42 7.56 17.73
CA GLY A 274 0.20 8.14 18.91
C GLY A 274 1.70 7.81 19.01
N ASN A 275 2.21 7.68 20.23
CA ASN A 275 3.61 7.44 20.54
C ASN A 275 3.81 6.05 21.11
N HIS A 276 5.02 5.51 20.94
CA HIS A 276 5.42 4.23 21.51
C HIS A 276 4.49 3.07 21.15
N SER A 277 3.83 3.12 20.00
CA SER A 277 2.87 2.11 19.55
C SER A 277 3.51 1.15 18.52
N LEU A 278 3.01 -0.08 18.49
CA LEU A 278 3.46 -1.13 17.58
C LEU A 278 2.29 -1.58 16.69
N ILE A 279 2.41 -1.30 15.40
CA ILE A 279 1.54 -1.85 14.37
C ILE A 279 2.21 -3.10 13.83
N GLY A 280 1.68 -4.27 14.22
CA GLY A 280 2.25 -5.57 13.86
C GLY A 280 2.31 -5.81 12.36
N ASN A 281 3.21 -6.72 11.95
CA ASN A 281 3.48 -7.02 10.55
C ASN A 281 2.19 -7.31 9.76
N ASN A 282 2.13 -6.80 8.53
CA ASN A 282 1.03 -7.01 7.59
C ASN A 282 -0.35 -6.56 8.12
N SER A 283 -0.38 -5.69 9.14
CA SER A 283 -1.62 -5.06 9.59
C SER A 283 -2.04 -3.94 8.65
N THR A 284 -3.34 -3.72 8.55
CA THR A 284 -3.92 -2.60 7.80
C THR A 284 -4.57 -1.63 8.78
N VAL A 285 -4.17 -0.36 8.76
CA VAL A 285 -4.86 0.74 9.45
C VAL A 285 -5.61 1.55 8.40
N SER A 286 -6.95 1.50 8.42
CA SER A 286 -7.78 2.04 7.34
C SER A 286 -8.00 3.56 7.44
N GLU A 287 -8.50 4.14 6.33
CA GLU A 287 -8.87 5.55 6.20
C GLU A 287 -9.57 6.11 7.44
N GLY A 288 -9.05 7.24 7.94
CA GLY A 288 -9.63 7.97 9.06
C GLY A 288 -9.47 7.32 10.44
N ALA A 289 -8.87 6.14 10.54
CA ALA A 289 -8.65 5.49 11.83
C ALA A 289 -7.61 6.26 12.68
N GLU A 290 -7.80 6.25 13.99
CA GLU A 290 -6.94 6.88 14.99
C GLU A 290 -6.48 5.81 15.98
N VAL A 291 -5.16 5.69 16.18
CA VAL A 291 -4.57 4.73 17.13
C VAL A 291 -3.78 5.50 18.18
N GLY A 292 -4.10 5.28 19.44
CA GLY A 292 -3.52 5.99 20.58
C GLY A 292 -2.06 5.68 20.89
N ASP A 293 -1.62 6.16 22.05
CA ASP A 293 -0.31 5.91 22.63
C ASP A 293 -0.23 4.48 23.20
N PHE A 294 0.95 3.87 23.16
CA PHE A 294 1.21 2.54 23.76
C PHE A 294 0.28 1.41 23.28
N CYS A 295 -0.27 1.56 22.08
CA CYS A 295 -1.11 0.54 21.46
C CYS A 295 -0.26 -0.57 20.84
N VAL A 296 -0.80 -1.79 20.85
CA VAL A 296 -0.30 -2.92 20.08
C VAL A 296 -1.43 -3.41 19.17
N VAL A 297 -1.29 -3.20 17.86
CA VAL A 297 -2.13 -3.88 16.87
C VAL A 297 -1.42 -5.17 16.49
N ALA A 298 -2.00 -6.32 16.82
CA ALA A 298 -1.42 -7.62 16.52
C ALA A 298 -1.17 -7.79 15.02
N ALA A 299 -0.15 -8.57 14.65
CA ALA A 299 0.20 -8.84 13.26
C ALA A 299 -1.02 -9.38 12.48
N GLY A 300 -1.23 -8.83 11.28
CA GLY A 300 -2.38 -9.15 10.47
C GLY A 300 -3.72 -8.64 11.00
N GLY A 301 -3.72 -7.60 11.85
CA GLY A 301 -4.94 -6.88 12.23
C GLY A 301 -5.47 -6.00 11.09
N ALA A 302 -6.79 -5.83 10.99
CA ALA A 302 -7.42 -4.82 10.14
C ALA A 302 -8.21 -3.81 10.99
N VAL A 303 -7.60 -2.66 11.28
CA VAL A 303 -8.30 -1.55 11.95
C VAL A 303 -9.29 -0.94 10.96
N ALA A 304 -10.57 -0.93 11.34
CA ALA A 304 -11.66 -0.52 10.47
C ALA A 304 -11.60 0.99 10.14
N PRO A 305 -12.18 1.44 9.02
CA PRO A 305 -12.24 2.86 8.68
C PRO A 305 -12.90 3.67 9.81
N TYR A 306 -12.30 4.81 10.14
CA TYR A 306 -12.75 5.73 11.20
C TYR A 306 -12.82 5.11 12.61
N ALA A 307 -12.22 3.94 12.83
CA ALA A 307 -12.14 3.36 14.16
C ALA A 307 -11.16 4.13 15.05
N ILE A 308 -11.46 4.20 16.34
CA ILE A 308 -10.59 4.75 17.37
C ILE A 308 -10.10 3.58 18.23
N ILE A 309 -8.79 3.36 18.25
CA ILE A 309 -8.13 2.45 19.18
C ILE A 309 -7.57 3.31 20.32
N PRO A 310 -8.14 3.23 21.54
CA PRO A 310 -7.70 4.05 22.67
C PRO A 310 -6.26 3.76 23.08
N ASP A 311 -5.67 4.65 23.86
CA ASP A 311 -4.37 4.46 24.48
C ASP A 311 -4.28 3.13 25.24
N ASP A 312 -3.05 2.63 25.38
CA ASP A 312 -2.73 1.41 26.13
C ASP A 312 -3.57 0.22 25.69
N SER A 313 -3.91 0.09 24.40
CA SER A 313 -4.78 -0.99 23.90
C SER A 313 -4.02 -2.07 23.14
N PHE A 314 -4.31 -3.33 23.44
CA PHE A 314 -3.99 -4.46 22.58
C PHE A 314 -5.20 -4.79 21.70
N ALA A 315 -5.05 -4.65 20.37
CA ALA A 315 -6.11 -4.89 19.39
C ALA A 315 -5.71 -5.98 18.39
N ALA A 316 -6.63 -6.88 18.05
CA ALA A 316 -6.37 -7.97 17.10
C ALA A 316 -7.65 -8.38 16.35
N GLY A 317 -7.48 -9.01 15.18
CA GLY A 317 -8.58 -9.52 14.35
C GLY A 317 -8.77 -8.81 13.01
N VAL A 318 -9.68 -9.33 12.20
CA VAL A 318 -10.10 -8.75 10.90
C VAL A 318 -11.63 -8.73 10.87
N PRO A 319 -12.30 -7.62 11.25
CA PRO A 319 -11.71 -6.37 11.77
C PRO A 319 -11.13 -6.53 13.18
N THR A 320 -10.30 -5.58 13.62
CA THR A 320 -9.71 -5.62 14.97
C THR A 320 -10.75 -5.28 16.04
N GLU A 321 -10.67 -5.97 17.17
CA GLU A 321 -11.31 -5.59 18.43
C GLU A 321 -10.24 -5.30 19.49
N VAL A 322 -10.51 -4.38 20.41
CA VAL A 322 -9.67 -4.16 21.59
C VAL A 322 -9.95 -5.30 22.57
N LEU A 323 -8.93 -6.11 22.83
CA LEU A 323 -9.08 -7.32 23.64
C LEU A 323 -8.72 -7.08 25.11
N TRP A 324 -7.64 -6.33 25.35
CA TRP A 324 -7.16 -5.97 26.69
C TRP A 324 -6.27 -4.74 26.64
N GLN A 325 -5.86 -4.27 27.81
CA GLN A 325 -4.93 -3.15 27.95
C GLN A 325 -3.47 -3.64 27.85
N THR A 326 -2.61 -2.85 27.24
CA THR A 326 -1.16 -3.08 27.19
C THR A 326 -0.62 -3.22 28.61
N GLU A 327 -0.01 -4.37 28.90
CA GLU A 327 0.49 -4.63 30.24
C GLU A 327 1.60 -3.64 30.64
N PRO A 328 1.72 -3.24 31.93
CA PRO A 328 2.72 -2.28 32.37
C PRO A 328 4.16 -2.65 32.00
N ALA A 329 4.51 -3.94 32.05
CA ALA A 329 5.83 -4.43 31.65
C ALA A 329 6.08 -4.25 30.14
N ARG A 330 5.06 -4.46 29.32
CA ARG A 330 5.13 -4.22 27.87
C ARG A 330 5.22 -2.73 27.55
N ARG A 331 4.47 -1.89 28.26
CA ARG A 331 4.52 -0.43 28.15
C ARG A 331 5.93 0.08 28.45
N ALA A 332 6.53 -0.33 29.57
CA ALA A 332 7.91 0.01 29.92
C ALA A 332 8.92 -0.45 28.86
N GLN A 333 8.74 -1.65 28.29
CA GLN A 333 9.57 -2.11 27.16
C GLN A 333 9.45 -1.21 25.93
N MET A 334 8.23 -0.77 25.59
CA MET A 334 7.96 0.11 24.44
C MET A 334 8.57 1.50 24.64
N GLU A 335 8.54 2.02 25.88
CA GLU A 335 9.22 3.27 26.26
C GLU A 335 10.75 3.15 26.13
N GLU A 336 11.34 2.05 26.63
CA GLU A 336 12.80 1.88 26.66
C GLU A 336 13.40 1.58 25.27
N SER A 337 12.68 0.82 24.44
CA SER A 337 13.27 0.18 23.26
C SER A 337 12.53 0.37 21.93
N GLY A 338 11.35 0.99 21.95
CA GLY A 338 10.41 1.02 20.81
C GLY A 338 11.05 1.43 19.48
N GLY A 339 11.73 2.59 19.46
CA GLY A 339 12.49 3.07 18.29
C GLY A 339 14.01 2.87 18.38
N ALA A 340 14.55 2.86 19.61
CA ALA A 340 15.99 2.93 19.87
C ALA A 340 16.79 1.76 19.28
N TYR A 341 16.21 0.56 19.22
CA TYR A 341 16.87 -0.60 18.61
C TYR A 341 17.11 -0.37 17.10
N TYR A 342 16.09 0.08 16.37
CA TYR A 342 16.18 0.28 14.93
C TYR A 342 17.04 1.49 14.56
N ALA A 343 17.03 2.55 15.37
CA ALA A 343 17.96 3.67 15.21
C ALA A 343 19.44 3.20 15.26
N ARG A 344 19.80 2.38 16.26
CA ARG A 344 21.16 1.78 16.35
C ARG A 344 21.49 0.85 15.18
N LEU A 345 20.51 0.10 14.69
CA LEU A 345 20.71 -0.76 13.52
C LEU A 345 20.99 0.06 12.26
N ALA A 346 20.30 1.19 12.08
CA ALA A 346 20.54 2.11 10.98
C ALA A 346 21.94 2.74 11.01
N GLU A 347 22.48 3.07 12.18
CA GLU A 347 23.88 3.51 12.32
C GLU A 347 24.86 2.45 11.77
N ALA A 348 24.60 1.17 12.03
CA ALA A 348 25.41 0.07 11.52
C ALA A 348 25.28 -0.12 10.00
N TYR A 349 24.10 0.15 9.42
CA TYR A 349 23.91 0.17 7.96
C TYR A 349 24.61 1.34 7.30
N GLN A 350 24.48 2.53 7.88
CA GLN A 350 25.14 3.74 7.40
C GLN A 350 26.66 3.60 7.43
N ALA A 351 27.22 3.01 8.50
CA ALA A 351 28.66 2.72 8.61
C ALA A 351 29.17 1.77 7.51
N GLN A 352 28.29 0.98 6.90
CA GLN A 352 28.59 0.08 5.79
C GLN A 352 28.25 0.68 4.41
N GLY A 353 27.81 1.94 4.35
CA GLY A 353 27.45 2.62 3.11
C GLY A 353 26.12 2.17 2.50
N LEU A 354 25.22 1.57 3.30
CA LEU A 354 23.86 1.21 2.89
C LEU A 354 22.90 2.37 3.20
N GLY A 355 21.93 2.63 2.33
CA GLY A 355 21.03 3.79 2.37
C GLY A 355 21.23 4.76 1.21
N SER A 356 20.24 5.61 0.93
CA SER A 356 20.30 6.62 -0.15
C SER A 356 20.54 8.04 0.30
N TRP A 357 20.38 8.34 1.59
CA TRP A 357 20.43 9.72 2.08
C TRP A 357 21.73 10.02 2.84
N PRO A 358 22.66 10.82 2.28
CA PRO A 358 23.80 11.28 3.04
C PRO A 358 23.34 12.32 4.08
N PRO A 359 23.95 12.35 5.27
CA PRO A 359 23.67 13.38 6.26
C PRO A 359 24.05 14.77 5.70
N GLY A 360 23.07 15.67 5.54
CA GLY A 360 23.31 17.10 5.35
C GLY A 360 23.05 17.70 3.96
N GLU A 361 22.57 16.94 2.98
CA GLU A 361 22.09 17.50 1.70
C GLU A 361 20.55 17.50 1.69
N ASN A 362 19.92 18.51 1.07
CA ASN A 362 18.47 18.53 0.80
C ASN A 362 18.17 17.80 -0.51
N PRO A 363 16.96 17.26 -0.73
CA PRO A 363 16.59 16.71 -2.04
C PRO A 363 16.77 17.79 -3.11
N PRO A 364 17.27 17.42 -4.30
CA PRO A 364 17.35 18.36 -5.40
C PRO A 364 15.95 18.96 -5.62
N SER A 365 15.93 20.31 -5.62
CA SER A 365 14.74 21.15 -5.74
C SER A 365 13.95 20.90 -7.01
#